data_AF-A0A956ND47-F1
#
_entry.id   AF-A0A956ND47-F1
#
_cell.length_a   1.000
_cell.length_b   1.000
_cell.length_c   1.000
_cell.angle_alpha   90.00
_cell.angle_beta   90.00
_cell.angle_gamma   90.00
#
_symmetry.space_group_name_H-M   'P 1'
#
loop_
_entity.id
_entity.type
_entity.pdbx_description
1 polymer ?
#
loop_
_entity_poly.entity_id
_entity_poly.type
_entity_poly.pdbx_seq_one_letter_code
_entity_poly.pdbx_strand_id
1 'polypeptide(L)'
;MNVSLPPDQERFVRAMVAGGRYQTASEVIRDGLRMLEEAQHRRLLEKWLYEGLSDEERAQLPEGLVESARAAVRQVIDDGRRSGEEDGWLEREDVVARVARGRKSRRAKPGS
;
A
#
# COMPACT_ATOMS: atom_id res chain seq x y z
N MET A 1 -21.54 10.57 -19.35
CA MET A 1 -20.89 11.64 -18.55
C MET A 1 -19.91 12.36 -19.46
N ASN A 2 -19.91 13.70 -19.49
CA ASN A 2 -18.96 14.49 -20.25
C ASN A 2 -18.00 15.16 -19.26
N VAL A 3 -16.69 15.03 -19.46
CA VAL A 3 -15.65 15.57 -18.57
C VAL A 3 -14.80 16.53 -19.38
N SER A 4 -14.64 17.76 -18.88
CA SER A 4 -13.77 18.75 -19.51
C SER A 4 -12.37 18.65 -18.92
N LEU A 5 -11.36 18.59 -19.79
CA LEU A 5 -9.96 18.53 -19.38
C LEU A 5 -9.27 19.86 -19.67
N PRO A 6 -8.35 20.32 -18.81
CA PRO A 6 -7.46 21.42 -19.15
C PRO A 6 -6.70 21.13 -20.47
N PRO A 7 -6.36 22.17 -21.25
CA PRO A 7 -5.74 21.99 -22.57
C PRO A 7 -4.50 21.08 -22.57
N ASP A 8 -3.72 21.11 -21.50
CA ASP A 8 -2.49 20.32 -21.37
C ASP A 8 -2.78 18.83 -21.19
N GLN A 9 -3.83 18.50 -20.43
CA GLN A 9 -4.27 17.12 -20.22
C GLN A 9 -4.93 16.56 -21.48
N GLU A 10 -5.68 17.36 -22.24
CA GLU A 10 -6.16 16.95 -23.56
C GLU A 10 -5.02 16.61 -24.50
N ARG A 11 -3.98 17.45 -24.56
CA ARG A 11 -2.80 17.18 -25.40
C ARG A 11 -2.10 15.89 -24.99
N PHE A 12 -1.95 15.64 -23.68
CA PHE A 12 -1.40 14.40 -23.16
C PHE A 12 -2.23 13.18 -23.61
N VAL A 13 -3.54 13.20 -23.40
CA VAL A 13 -4.43 12.08 -23.79
C VAL A 13 -4.39 11.84 -25.30
N ARG A 14 -4.42 12.91 -26.11
CA ARG A 14 -4.31 12.79 -27.58
C ARG A 14 -2.97 12.18 -27.99
N ALA A 15 -1.86 12.56 -27.36
CA ALA A 15 -0.55 11.99 -27.65
C ALA A 15 -0.48 10.49 -27.30
N MET A 16 -1.09 10.07 -26.20
CA MET A 16 -1.14 8.67 -25.78
C MET A 16 -1.94 7.79 -26.76
N VAL A 17 -3.01 8.32 -27.32
CA VAL A 17 -3.80 7.64 -28.36
C VAL A 17 -3.06 7.64 -29.71
N ALA A 18 -2.51 8.79 -30.13
CA ALA A 18 -1.76 8.91 -31.37
C ALA A 18 -0.51 8.01 -31.40
N GLY A 19 0.11 7.78 -30.24
CA GLY A 19 1.22 6.84 -30.07
C GLY A 19 0.82 5.36 -30.10
N GLY A 20 -0.48 5.04 -30.24
CA GLY A 20 -0.99 3.67 -30.38
C GLY A 20 -1.02 2.85 -29.09
N ARG A 21 -0.57 3.41 -27.95
CA ARG A 21 -0.64 2.73 -26.64
C ARG A 21 -2.09 2.56 -26.17
N TYR A 22 -2.98 3.44 -26.61
CA TYR A 22 -4.40 3.41 -26.32
C TYR A 22 -5.21 3.63 -27.60
N GLN A 23 -6.37 3.00 -27.72
CA GLN A 23 -7.25 3.16 -28.88
C GLN A 23 -8.16 4.38 -28.73
N THR A 24 -8.53 4.73 -27.50
CA THR A 24 -9.47 5.83 -27.23
C THR A 24 -9.05 6.67 -26.03
N ALA A 25 -9.51 7.91 -25.99
CA ALA A 25 -9.33 8.80 -24.83
C ALA A 25 -9.97 8.21 -23.56
N SER A 26 -11.11 7.53 -23.69
CA SER A 26 -11.79 6.88 -22.57
C SER A 26 -10.96 5.77 -21.94
N GLU A 27 -10.14 5.05 -22.71
CA GLU A 27 -9.21 4.06 -22.16
C GLU A 27 -8.12 4.72 -21.33
N VAL A 28 -7.48 5.78 -21.84
CA VAL A 28 -6.46 6.54 -21.11
C VAL A 28 -7.01 7.03 -19.77
N ILE A 29 -8.22 7.59 -19.78
CA ILE A 29 -8.86 8.13 -18.58
C ILE A 29 -9.18 7.01 -17.60
N ARG A 30 -9.75 5.88 -18.05
CA ARG A 30 -10.05 4.74 -17.17
C ARG A 30 -8.80 4.17 -16.52
N ASP A 31 -7.72 4.01 -17.29
CA ASP A 31 -6.45 3.55 -16.73
C ASP A 31 -5.87 4.56 -15.73
N GLY A 32 -5.91 5.86 -16.04
CA GLY A 32 -5.49 6.90 -15.11
C GLY A 32 -6.28 6.89 -13.80
N LEU A 33 -7.60 6.72 -13.87
CA LEU A 33 -8.46 6.61 -12.70
C LEU A 33 -8.17 5.33 -11.90
N ARG A 34 -7.95 4.20 -12.56
CA ARG A 34 -7.57 2.95 -11.89
C ARG A 34 -6.25 3.10 -11.14
N MET A 35 -5.26 3.74 -11.74
CA MET A 35 -3.98 4.03 -11.07
C MET A 35 -4.17 4.95 -9.86
N LEU A 36 -5.06 5.93 -9.96
CA LEU A 36 -5.40 6.82 -8.84
C LEU A 36 -6.08 6.05 -7.69
N GLU A 37 -7.06 5.20 -8.00
CA GLU A 37 -7.74 4.34 -7.02
C GLU A 37 -6.75 3.39 -6.33
N GLU A 38 -5.87 2.73 -7.09
CA GLU A 38 -4.83 1.85 -6.56
C GLU A 38 -3.88 2.61 -5.60
N ALA A 39 -3.51 3.85 -5.94
CA ALA A 39 -2.69 4.69 -5.08
C ALA A 39 -3.42 5.11 -3.80
N GLN A 40 -4.72 5.43 -3.89
CA GLN A 40 -5.55 5.75 -2.73
C GLN A 40 -5.68 4.55 -1.78
N HIS A 41 -5.98 3.37 -2.32
CA HIS A 41 -6.08 2.14 -1.52
C HIS A 41 -4.77 1.81 -0.82
N ARG A 42 -3.62 1.96 -1.50
CA ARG A 42 -2.30 1.77 -0.90
C ARG A 42 -2.05 2.71 0.27
N ARG A 43 -2.40 4.00 0.10
CA ARG A 43 -2.25 5.00 1.16
C ARG A 43 -3.12 4.67 2.39
N LEU A 44 -4.35 4.22 2.18
CA LEU A 44 -5.23 3.79 3.27
C LEU A 44 -4.67 2.56 4.00
N LEU A 45 -4.11 1.61 3.26
CA LEU A 45 -3.42 0.44 3.81
C LEU A 45 -2.22 0.83 4.68
N GLU A 46 -1.36 1.71 4.19
CA GLU A 46 -0.21 2.22 4.94
C GLU A 46 -0.66 2.94 6.22
N LYS A 47 -1.68 3.80 6.11
CA LYS A 47 -2.21 4.52 7.26
C LYS A 47 -2.85 3.58 8.29
N TRP A 48 -3.56 2.55 7.84
CA TRP A 48 -4.07 1.49 8.70
C TRP A 48 -2.97 0.76 9.48
N LEU A 49 -1.81 0.54 8.86
CA LEU A 49 -0.68 -0.14 9.50
C LEU A 49 0.01 0.72 10.58
N TYR A 50 0.13 2.04 10.38
CA TYR A 50 1.03 2.87 11.19
C TYR A 50 0.36 3.92 12.06
N GLU A 51 -0.76 4.47 11.62
CA GLU A 51 -1.34 5.69 12.21
C GLU A 51 -2.76 5.47 12.74
N GLY A 52 -3.44 4.43 12.26
CA GLY A 52 -4.86 4.22 12.47
C GLY A 52 -5.69 5.06 11.50
N LEU A 53 -6.87 4.54 11.13
CA LEU A 53 -7.79 5.18 10.20
C LEU A 53 -8.91 5.91 10.95
N SER A 54 -9.34 7.06 10.42
CA SER A 54 -10.61 7.70 10.79
C SER A 54 -11.79 6.86 10.30
N ASP A 55 -13.00 7.19 10.76
CA ASP A 55 -14.22 6.48 10.34
C ASP A 55 -14.51 6.71 8.85
N GLU A 56 -14.28 7.92 8.33
CA GLU A 56 -14.44 8.23 6.90
C GLU A 56 -13.44 7.46 6.03
N GLU A 57 -12.21 7.28 6.51
CA GLU A 57 -11.18 6.54 5.80
C GLU A 57 -11.45 5.03 5.82
N ARG A 58 -12.02 4.52 6.92
CA ARG A 58 -12.48 3.12 6.97
C ARG A 58 -13.58 2.84 5.97
N ALA A 59 -14.51 3.80 5.77
CA ALA A 59 -15.58 3.66 4.79
C ALA A 59 -15.08 3.65 3.34
N GLN A 60 -13.88 4.16 3.07
CA GLN A 60 -13.25 4.18 1.75
C GLN A 60 -12.35 2.97 1.47
N LEU A 61 -12.19 2.07 2.44
CA LEU A 61 -11.40 0.86 2.24
C LEU A 61 -12.12 -0.08 1.25
N PRO A 62 -11.38 -0.67 0.31
CA PRO A 62 -11.88 -1.79 -0.47
C PRO A 62 -12.34 -2.93 0.43
N GLU A 63 -13.43 -3.56 0.02
CA GLU A 63 -13.99 -4.72 0.71
C GLU A 63 -12.93 -5.85 0.80
N GLY A 64 -12.80 -6.46 1.98
CA GLY A 64 -11.85 -7.56 2.23
C GLY A 64 -10.37 -7.16 2.26
N LEU A 65 -10.02 -5.88 2.06
CA LEU A 65 -8.61 -5.44 2.04
C LEU A 65 -7.92 -5.67 3.38
N VAL A 66 -8.60 -5.36 4.48
CA VAL A 66 -8.06 -5.55 5.83
C VAL A 66 -7.84 -7.03 6.13
N GLU A 67 -8.78 -7.88 5.75
CA GLU A 67 -8.66 -9.33 5.98
C GLU A 67 -7.55 -9.95 5.13
N SER A 68 -7.42 -9.55 3.86
CA SER A 68 -6.32 -10.00 3.01
C SER A 68 -4.96 -9.52 3.52
N ALA A 69 -4.87 -8.27 4.00
CA ALA A 69 -3.66 -7.75 4.63
C ALA A 69 -3.30 -8.50 5.92
N ARG A 70 -4.29 -8.80 6.78
CA ARG A 70 -4.09 -9.61 7.98
C ARG A 70 -3.62 -11.02 7.66
N ALA A 71 -4.22 -11.65 6.64
CA ALA A 71 -3.81 -12.98 6.17
C ALA A 71 -2.36 -12.97 5.67
N ALA A 72 -1.99 -11.97 4.87
CA ALA A 72 -0.62 -11.81 4.36
C ALA A 72 0.40 -11.63 5.51
N VAL A 73 0.10 -10.78 6.50
CA VAL A 73 0.98 -10.60 7.67
C VAL A 73 1.12 -11.90 8.45
N ARG A 74 0.02 -12.64 8.66
CA ARG A 74 0.05 -13.94 9.36
C ARG A 74 0.94 -14.94 8.61
N GLN A 75 0.80 -15.01 7.29
CA GLN A 75 1.63 -15.88 6.47
C GLN A 75 3.12 -15.54 6.60
N VAL A 76 3.50 -14.26 6.54
CA VAL A 76 4.89 -13.83 6.74
C VAL A 76 5.44 -14.24 8.12
N ILE A 77 4.61 -14.15 9.18
CA ILE A 77 4.99 -14.58 10.53
C ILE A 77 5.17 -16.10 10.59
N ASP A 78 4.26 -16.86 10.00
CA ASP A 78 4.30 -18.32 10.00
C ASP A 78 5.49 -18.85 9.18
N ASP A 79 5.79 -18.20 8.05
CA ASP A 79 6.97 -18.46 7.23
C ASP A 79 8.26 -18.18 8.02
N GLY A 80 8.33 -17.03 8.68
CA GLY A 80 9.46 -16.68 9.53
C GLY A 80 9.65 -17.63 10.72
N ARG A 81 8.56 -18.16 11.29
CA ARG A 81 8.63 -19.18 12.34
C ARG A 81 9.22 -20.50 11.83
N ARG A 82 8.74 -20.99 10.68
CA ARG A 82 9.22 -22.23 10.08
C ARG A 82 10.70 -22.15 9.72
N SER A 83 11.10 -21.07 9.06
CA SER A 83 12.51 -20.88 8.69
C SER A 83 13.41 -20.66 9.92
N GLY A 84 12.91 -20.01 10.97
CA GLY A 84 13.65 -19.87 12.23
C GLY A 84 13.81 -21.17 13.02
N GLU A 85 12.88 -22.13 12.87
CA GLU A 85 12.98 -23.48 13.44
C GLU A 85 13.99 -24.34 12.66
N GLU A 86 14.10 -24.17 11.33
CA GLU A 86 15.07 -24.87 10.47
C GLU A 86 16.51 -24.35 10.63
N ASP A 87 16.68 -23.03 10.74
CA ASP A 87 17.99 -22.39 10.84
C ASP A 87 18.46 -22.14 12.30
N GLY A 88 17.66 -22.50 13.32
CA GLY A 88 18.01 -22.37 14.74
C GLY A 88 17.96 -20.94 15.33
N TRP A 89 17.19 -20.03 14.73
CA TRP A 89 17.10 -18.60 15.12
C TRP A 89 16.11 -18.29 16.25
N LEU A 90 15.42 -19.29 16.80
CA LEU A 90 14.28 -19.10 17.70
C LEU A 90 14.47 -19.75 19.08
N GLU A 91 15.50 -19.34 19.82
CA GLU A 91 15.43 -19.42 21.27
C GLU A 91 14.56 -18.27 21.79
N ARG A 92 13.58 -18.59 22.65
CA ARG A 92 12.46 -17.69 23.04
C ARG A 92 12.91 -16.35 23.63
N GLU A 93 14.12 -16.27 24.18
CA GLU A 93 14.66 -15.06 24.80
C GLU A 93 15.12 -13.99 23.77
N ASP A 94 15.51 -14.40 22.56
CA ASP A 94 16.14 -13.49 21.59
C ASP A 94 15.15 -12.60 20.83
N VAL A 95 13.95 -13.13 20.57
CA VAL A 95 12.90 -12.39 19.84
C VAL A 95 12.38 -11.22 20.69
N VAL A 96 12.11 -11.46 21.98
CA VAL A 96 11.64 -10.43 22.92
C VAL A 96 12.72 -9.36 23.11
N ALA A 97 13.98 -9.77 23.26
CA ALA A 97 15.11 -8.86 23.36
C ALA A 97 15.27 -8.00 22.09
N ARG A 98 15.03 -8.55 20.89
CA ARG A 98 15.18 -7.81 19.63
C ARG A 98 14.03 -6.83 19.36
N VAL A 99 12.78 -7.20 19.67
CA VAL A 99 11.63 -6.29 19.59
C VAL A 99 11.77 -5.15 20.60
N ALA A 100 12.26 -5.44 21.82
CA ALA A 100 12.58 -4.41 22.82
C ALA A 100 13.70 -3.46 22.36
N ARG A 101 14.75 -3.97 21.70
CA ARG A 101 15.84 -3.18 21.10
C ARG A 101 15.35 -2.30 19.94
N GLY A 102 14.48 -2.82 19.07
CA GLY A 102 13.90 -2.08 17.95
C GLY A 102 12.93 -0.96 18.37
N ARG A 103 12.19 -1.14 19.47
CA ARG A 103 11.36 -0.07 20.07
C ARG A 103 12.20 1.06 20.68
N LYS A 104 13.38 0.76 21.23
CA LYS A 104 14.28 1.79 21.79
C LYS A 104 14.95 2.66 20.71
N SER A 105 15.29 2.11 19.54
CA SER A 105 15.93 2.91 18.48
C SER A 105 14.98 3.91 17.79
N ARG A 106 13.69 3.59 17.67
CA ARG A 106 12.68 4.51 17.14
C ARG A 106 12.29 5.64 18.10
N ARG A 107 12.45 5.45 19.42
CA ARG A 107 12.20 6.48 20.43
C ARG A 107 13.40 7.43 20.63
N ALA A 108 14.58 7.08 20.10
CA ALA A 108 15.83 7.84 20.26
C ALA A 108 16.15 8.82 19.11
N LYS A 109 15.27 8.96 18.11
CA LYS A 109 15.35 10.08 17.15
C LYS A 109 14.20 11.08 17.36
N PRO A 110 14.30 11.98 18.35
CA PRO A 110 13.73 13.31 18.25
C PRO A 110 14.81 14.30 17.77
N GLY A 111 14.54 14.99 16.66
CA GLY A 111 15.17 16.26 16.29
C GLY A 111 16.69 16.33 16.21
N SER A 112 17.22 16.29 14.99
CA SER A 112 18.34 17.13 14.54
C SER A 112 18.25 17.26 13.02
#